data_AF-A0A101IUG3-F1
#
_entry.id   AF-A0A101IUG3-F1
#
_cell.length_a   1.000
_cell.length_b   1.000
_cell.length_c   1.000
_cell.angle_alpha   90.00
_cell.angle_beta   90.00
_cell.angle_gamma   90.00
#
_symmetry.space_group_name_H-M   'P 1'
#
loop_
_entity.id
_entity.type
_entity.pdbx_description
1 polymer ?
#
loop_
_entity_poly.entity_id
_entity_poly.type
_entity_poly.pdbx_seq_one_letter_code
_entity_poly.pdbx_strand_id
1 'polypeptide(L)'
;MFEEDDTRARVNPPIRDEETRRGLWSCWDKIDVVASDHAPHTLHEKALPFKTAPSGIPGVETMVPLLMAAVRRRRITLASVIEKTSWKPAAILGIPRAGFEPGDRADYALYPDEVT
;
A
#
# COMPACT_ATOMS: atom_id res chain seq x y z
N MET A 1 8.46 4.42 -17.06
CA MET A 1 8.10 5.48 -16.09
C MET A 1 6.86 6.16 -16.62
N PHE A 2 5.99 6.73 -15.78
CA PHE A 2 4.84 7.48 -16.29
C PHE A 2 5.31 8.79 -16.95
N GLU A 3 4.65 9.21 -18.01
CA GLU A 3 4.84 10.54 -18.60
C GLU A 3 4.25 11.61 -17.66
N GLU A 4 4.66 12.87 -17.81
CA GLU A 4 4.31 13.97 -16.90
C GLU A 4 2.79 14.21 -16.78
N ASP A 5 2.04 13.98 -17.86
CA ASP A 5 0.60 14.15 -17.94
C ASP A 5 -0.18 12.82 -17.95
N ASP A 6 0.48 11.70 -17.64
CA ASP A 6 -0.18 10.40 -17.59
C ASP A 6 -1.14 10.35 -16.39
N THR A 7 -2.44 10.43 -16.68
CA THR A 7 -3.45 10.51 -15.63
C THR A 7 -3.52 9.24 -14.79
N ARG A 8 -2.99 8.09 -15.26
CA ARG A 8 -2.91 6.84 -14.47
C ARG A 8 -2.07 7.02 -13.21
N ALA A 9 -1.15 7.98 -13.19
CA ALA A 9 -0.36 8.37 -12.02
C ALA A 9 -1.00 9.52 -11.22
N ARG A 10 -2.11 10.11 -11.69
CA ARG A 10 -2.81 11.18 -10.97
C ARG A 10 -3.56 10.62 -9.76
N VAL A 11 -3.10 10.99 -8.57
CA VAL A 11 -3.65 10.65 -7.25
C VAL A 11 -3.69 11.89 -6.35
N ASN A 12 -4.40 11.80 -5.22
CA ASN A 12 -4.48 12.87 -4.23
C ASN A 12 -4.33 12.28 -2.82
N PRO A 13 -3.26 12.59 -2.05
CA PRO A 13 -2.18 13.51 -2.38
C PRO A 13 -1.31 13.05 -3.58
N PRO A 14 -0.67 13.96 -4.32
CA PRO A 14 0.08 13.61 -5.53
C PRO A 14 1.40 12.89 -5.21
N ILE A 15 1.88 12.08 -6.15
CA ILE A 15 3.22 11.49 -6.10
C ILE A 15 4.26 12.63 -6.18
N ARG A 16 5.17 12.67 -5.20
CA ARG A 16 6.21 13.71 -5.07
C ARG A 16 7.55 13.23 -5.63
N ASP A 17 8.53 14.13 -5.60
CA ASP A 17 9.89 13.83 -6.01
C ASP A 17 10.57 12.73 -5.17
N GLU A 18 11.72 12.31 -5.67
CA GLU A 18 12.51 11.23 -5.09
C GLU A 18 13.04 11.58 -3.68
N GLU A 19 13.34 12.85 -3.40
CA GLU A 19 13.78 13.30 -2.08
C GLU A 19 12.66 13.12 -1.05
N THR A 20 11.44 13.56 -1.38
CA THR A 20 10.26 13.37 -0.55
C THR A 20 9.97 11.89 -0.33
N ARG A 21 10.06 11.07 -1.38
CA ARG A 21 9.89 9.62 -1.29
C ARG A 21 10.90 9.00 -0.32
N ARG A 22 12.19 9.38 -0.41
CA ARG A 22 13.23 8.91 0.52
C ARG A 22 12.96 9.36 1.95
N GLY A 23 12.50 10.60 2.14
CA GLY A 23 12.08 11.14 3.42
C GLY A 23 10.98 10.29 4.07
N LEU A 24 9.91 9.95 3.32
CA LEU A 24 8.85 9.07 3.82
C LEU A 24 9.37 7.71 4.25
N TRP A 25 10.27 7.11 3.46
CA TRP A 25 10.90 5.84 3.83
C TRP A 25 11.77 5.93 5.08
N SER A 26 12.47 7.05 5.30
CA SER A 26 13.26 7.25 6.52
C SER A 26 12.39 7.35 7.78
N CYS A 27 11.10 7.65 7.61
CA CYS A 27 10.12 7.72 8.67
C CYS A 27 9.32 6.42 8.86
N TRP A 28 9.70 5.30 8.22
CA TRP A 28 8.96 4.03 8.27
C TRP A 28 8.53 3.62 9.68
N ASP A 29 9.42 3.72 10.66
CA ASP A 29 9.14 3.33 12.06
C ASP A 29 8.11 4.23 12.75
N LYS A 30 7.93 5.46 12.25
CA LYS A 30 6.93 6.43 12.73
C LYS A 30 5.58 6.30 12.03
N ILE A 31 5.48 5.51 10.96
CA ILE A 31 4.21 5.28 10.24
C ILE A 31 3.43 4.21 10.99
N ASP A 32 2.21 4.51 11.40
CA ASP A 32 1.36 3.53 12.11
C ASP A 32 0.68 2.55 11.16
N VAL A 33 0.19 3.03 10.02
CA VAL A 33 -0.62 2.25 9.09
C VAL A 33 -0.18 2.49 7.66
N VAL A 34 -0.17 1.41 6.88
CA VAL A 34 -0.12 1.48 5.42
C VAL A 34 -1.49 1.07 4.87
N ALA A 35 -2.10 1.95 4.09
CA ALA A 35 -3.39 1.73 3.44
C ALA A 35 -3.27 1.93 1.93
N SER A 36 -4.10 1.23 1.15
CA SER A 36 -3.99 1.21 -0.32
C SER A 36 -4.53 2.47 -0.99
N ASP A 37 -5.39 3.23 -0.30
CA ASP A 37 -6.20 4.31 -0.87
C ASP A 37 -6.81 3.91 -2.23
N HIS A 38 -7.36 2.69 -2.27
CA HIS A 38 -7.83 2.08 -3.50
C HIS A 38 -8.95 2.92 -4.13
N ALA A 39 -8.63 3.58 -5.25
CA ALA A 39 -9.53 4.50 -5.94
C ALA A 39 -9.56 4.18 -7.45
N PRO A 40 -10.27 3.10 -7.86
CA PRO A 40 -10.35 2.69 -9.25
C PRO A 40 -11.21 3.64 -10.09
N HIS A 41 -10.82 3.82 -11.35
CA HIS A 41 -11.56 4.55 -12.37
C HIS A 41 -11.52 3.78 -13.69
N THR A 42 -12.49 4.02 -14.55
CA THR A 42 -12.54 3.43 -15.89
C THR A 42 -11.39 3.95 -16.75
N LEU A 43 -10.98 3.15 -17.75
CA LEU A 43 -9.99 3.58 -18.72
C LEU A 43 -10.42 4.84 -19.49
N HIS A 44 -11.72 5.01 -19.75
CA HIS A 44 -12.28 6.20 -20.38
C HIS A 44 -12.06 7.45 -19.52
N GLU A 45 -12.38 7.38 -18.22
CA GLU A 45 -12.16 8.51 -17.30
C GLU A 45 -10.69 8.88 -17.19
N LYS A 46 -9.78 7.89 -17.21
CA LYS A 46 -8.33 8.11 -17.20
C LYS A 46 -7.75 8.49 -18.58
N ALA A 47 -8.55 8.47 -19.65
CA ALA A 47 -8.15 8.99 -20.95
C ALA A 47 -8.46 10.50 -21.11
N LEU A 48 -9.15 11.11 -20.15
CA LEU A 48 -9.42 12.55 -20.14
C LEU A 48 -8.12 13.36 -19.94
N PRO A 49 -8.07 14.64 -20.35
CA PRO A 49 -6.93 15.50 -20.09
C PRO A 49 -6.55 15.55 -18.60
N PHE A 50 -5.26 15.68 -18.29
CA PHE A 50 -4.75 15.61 -16.92
C PHE A 50 -5.47 16.56 -15.95
N LYS A 51 -5.92 17.74 -16.39
CA LYS A 51 -6.65 18.71 -15.55
C LYS A 51 -8.06 18.25 -15.14
N THR A 52 -8.69 17.38 -15.92
CA THR A 52 -10.11 16.99 -15.74
C THR A 52 -10.28 15.52 -15.39
N ALA A 53 -9.31 14.65 -15.67
CA ALA A 53 -9.34 13.24 -15.27
C ALA A 53 -9.52 13.09 -13.74
N PRO A 54 -10.18 12.06 -13.23
CA PRO A 54 -10.27 11.88 -11.79
C PRO A 54 -8.93 11.42 -11.17
N SER A 55 -8.72 11.79 -9.90
CA SER A 55 -7.54 11.36 -9.13
C SER A 55 -7.84 10.03 -8.45
N GLY A 56 -6.95 9.06 -8.59
CA GLY A 56 -7.12 7.73 -8.02
C GLY A 56 -6.40 6.64 -8.82
N ILE A 57 -5.93 5.61 -8.12
CA ILE A 57 -5.31 4.42 -8.69
C ILE A 57 -5.79 3.14 -7.98
N PRO A 58 -5.95 2.02 -8.70
CA PRO A 58 -6.07 0.72 -8.06
C PRO A 58 -4.82 0.34 -7.24
N GLY A 59 -5.00 -0.17 -6.02
CA GLY A 59 -3.88 -0.52 -5.13
C GLY A 59 -4.12 -1.70 -4.19
N VAL A 60 -5.37 -2.19 -4.09
CA VAL A 60 -5.72 -3.26 -3.14
C VAL A 60 -4.97 -4.57 -3.43
N GLU A 61 -4.80 -4.92 -4.70
CA GLU A 61 -4.12 -6.15 -5.12
C GLU A 61 -2.59 -6.04 -5.03
N THR A 62 -2.04 -4.84 -5.09
CA THR A 62 -0.60 -4.61 -5.27
C THR A 62 0.11 -4.13 -4.01
N MET A 63 -0.59 -3.56 -3.05
CA MET A 63 0.00 -3.00 -1.81
C MET A 63 0.87 -4.02 -1.07
N VAL A 64 0.31 -5.18 -0.71
CA VAL A 64 1.05 -6.20 0.05
C VAL A 64 2.17 -6.83 -0.79
N PRO A 65 1.97 -7.24 -2.06
CA PRO A 65 3.08 -7.70 -2.91
C PRO A 65 4.26 -6.72 -3.00
N LEU A 66 4.00 -5.42 -3.12
CA LEU A 66 5.05 -4.40 -3.17
C LEU A 66 5.81 -4.26 -1.83
N LEU A 67 5.09 -4.35 -0.70
CA LEU A 67 5.71 -4.38 0.64
C LEU A 67 6.55 -5.65 0.82
N MET A 68 6.07 -6.81 0.39
CA MET A 68 6.83 -8.07 0.42
C MET A 68 8.09 -7.99 -0.44
N ALA A 69 8.03 -7.31 -1.59
CA ALA A 69 9.23 -7.05 -2.39
C ALA A 69 10.25 -6.15 -1.67
N ALA A 70 9.83 -5.25 -0.78
CA ALA A 70 10.72 -4.48 0.09
C ALA A 70 11.30 -5.32 1.23
N VAL A 71 10.52 -6.25 1.79
CA VAL A 71 10.99 -7.24 2.77
C VAL A 71 12.09 -8.11 2.17
N ARG A 72 11.89 -8.64 0.96
CA ARG A 72 12.87 -9.48 0.25
C ARG A 72 14.18 -8.73 -0.04
N ARG A 73 14.09 -7.42 -0.29
CA ARG A 73 15.26 -6.53 -0.45
C ARG A 73 15.88 -6.11 0.89
N ARG A 74 15.42 -6.67 2.01
CA ARG A 74 15.87 -6.37 3.39
C ARG A 74 15.77 -4.90 3.77
N ARG A 75 14.82 -4.16 3.15
CA ARG A 75 14.58 -2.75 3.45
C ARG A 75 13.72 -2.57 4.72
N ILE A 76 12.81 -3.50 4.95
CA ILE A 76 11.88 -3.56 6.10
C ILE A 76 11.69 -5.02 6.51
N THR A 77 11.12 -5.28 7.70
CA THR A 77 10.86 -6.64 8.19
C THR A 77 9.44 -7.09 7.88
N LEU A 78 9.22 -8.40 7.75
CA LEU A 78 7.88 -8.97 7.61
C LEU A 78 6.98 -8.63 8.82
N ALA A 79 7.54 -8.69 10.03
CA ALA A 79 6.84 -8.32 11.25
C ALA A 79 6.31 -6.89 11.19
N SER A 80 7.11 -5.94 10.68
CA SER A 80 6.69 -4.54 10.53
C SER A 80 5.61 -4.36 9.46
N VAL A 81 5.64 -5.16 8.38
CA VAL A 81 4.55 -5.17 7.39
C VAL A 81 3.24 -5.64 8.05
N ILE A 82 3.26 -6.80 8.73
CA ILE A 82 2.08 -7.36 9.43
C ILE A 82 1.53 -6.36 10.45
N GLU A 83 2.41 -5.75 11.24
CA GLU A 83 2.05 -4.72 12.22
C GLU A 83 1.27 -3.58 11.55
N LYS A 84 1.83 -2.98 10.49
CA LYS A 84 1.27 -1.77 9.85
C LYS A 84 0.09 -2.03 8.92
N THR A 85 -0.12 -3.26 8.45
CA THR A 85 -1.23 -3.60 7.54
C THR A 85 -2.33 -4.43 8.19
N SER A 86 -2.12 -4.95 9.40
CA SER A 86 -3.10 -5.79 10.11
C SER A 86 -3.29 -5.36 11.56
N TRP A 87 -2.25 -5.46 12.40
CA TRP A 87 -2.41 -5.33 13.85
C TRP A 87 -2.71 -3.89 14.30
N LYS A 88 -1.92 -2.90 13.85
CA LYS A 88 -2.14 -1.49 14.18
C LYS A 88 -3.48 -0.96 13.65
N PRO A 89 -3.86 -1.19 12.37
CA PRO A 89 -5.19 -0.82 11.89
C PRO A 89 -6.31 -1.42 12.75
N ALA A 90 -6.22 -2.71 13.08
CA ALA A 90 -7.22 -3.38 13.90
C ALA A 90 -7.32 -2.76 15.31
N ALA A 91 -6.18 -2.50 15.96
CA ALA A 91 -6.14 -1.86 17.28
C ALA A 91 -6.73 -0.44 17.25
N ILE A 92 -6.39 0.38 16.25
CA ILE A 92 -6.92 1.74 16.07
C ILE A 92 -8.44 1.73 15.88
N LEU A 93 -8.97 0.75 15.15
CA LEU A 93 -10.39 0.62 14.84
C LEU A 93 -11.19 -0.19 15.88
N GLY A 94 -10.54 -0.73 16.92
CA GLY A 94 -11.19 -1.60 17.91
C GLY A 94 -11.65 -2.96 17.36
N ILE A 95 -11.02 -3.43 16.27
CA ILE A 95 -11.33 -4.71 15.64
C ILE A 95 -10.51 -5.81 16.34
N PRO A 96 -11.11 -6.94 16.75
CA PRO A 96 -10.37 -8.08 17.26
C PRO A 96 -9.29 -8.54 16.27
N ARG A 97 -8.06 -8.73 16.77
CA ARG A 97 -6.90 -9.10 15.95
C ARG A 97 -7.10 -10.47 15.30
N ALA A 98 -6.49 -10.63 14.13
CA ALA A 98 -6.20 -11.95 13.59
C ALA A 98 -4.88 -12.46 14.17
N GLY A 99 -4.72 -13.78 14.22
CA GLY A 99 -3.53 -14.40 14.80
C GLY A 99 -3.57 -15.91 14.77
N PHE A 100 -2.65 -16.52 15.54
CA PHE A 100 -2.41 -17.96 15.55
C PHE A 100 -2.59 -18.57 16.95
N GLU A 101 -3.14 -17.83 17.91
CA GLU A 101 -3.45 -18.33 19.24
C GLU A 101 -4.91 -18.81 19.32
N PRO A 102 -5.25 -19.78 20.19
CA PRO A 102 -6.64 -20.19 20.40
C PRO A 102 -7.55 -19.01 20.74
N GLY A 103 -8.60 -18.83 19.94
CA GLY A 103 -9.55 -17.72 20.08
C GLY A 103 -9.27 -16.52 19.16
N ASP A 104 -8.11 -16.45 18.51
CA ASP A 104 -7.86 -15.45 17.46
C ASP A 104 -8.75 -15.70 16.23
N ARG A 105 -8.98 -14.64 15.44
CA ARG A 105 -9.59 -14.79 14.11
C ARG A 105 -8.61 -15.50 13.16
N ALA A 106 -9.11 -16.53 12.48
CA ALA A 106 -8.36 -17.34 11.51
C ALA A 106 -8.22 -16.67 10.13
N ASP A 107 -7.79 -15.41 10.11
CA ASP A 107 -7.63 -14.62 8.89
C ASP A 107 -6.15 -14.50 8.56
N TYR A 108 -5.71 -15.23 7.55
CA TYR A 108 -4.31 -15.27 7.11
C TYR A 108 -4.20 -15.32 5.60
N ALA A 109 -3.11 -14.75 5.08
CA ALA A 109 -2.77 -14.77 3.67
C ALA A 109 -1.44 -15.51 3.47
N LEU A 110 -1.41 -16.40 2.47
CA LEU A 110 -0.21 -17.13 2.10
C LEU A 110 0.48 -16.42 0.95
N TYR A 111 1.75 -16.04 1.16
CA TYR A 111 2.61 -15.51 0.11
C TYR A 111 3.78 -16.47 -0.09
N PRO A 112 4.00 -16.99 -1.30
CA PRO A 112 5.09 -17.92 -1.54
C PRO A 112 6.44 -17.19 -1.51
N ASP A 113 7.46 -17.87 -1.01
CA ASP A 113 8.84 -17.39 -1.05
C ASP A 113 9.38 -17.31 -2.47
N GLU A 114 8.76 -17.95 -3.46
CA GLU A 114 9.13 -17.89 -4.86
C GLU A 114 7.89 -17.58 -5.71
N VAL A 115 8.03 -16.67 -6.67
CA VAL A 115 6.99 -16.44 -7.68
C VAL A 115 7.26 -17.44 -8.79
N THR A 116 6.39 -18.43 -8.94
CA THR A 116 6.36 -19.33 -10.10
C THR A 116 5.92 -18.59 -11.34
#